data_AF-A0A349KJY2-F1
#
_entry.id   AF-A0A349KJY2-F1
#
_cell.length_a   1.000
_cell.length_b   1.000
_cell.length_c   1.000
_cell.angle_alpha   90.00
_cell.angle_beta   90.00
_cell.angle_gamma   90.00
#
_symmetry.space_group_name_H-M   'P 1'
#
loop_
_entity.id
_entity.type
_entity.pdbx_description
1 polymer ?
#
loop_
_entity_poly.entity_id
_entity_poly.type
_entity_poly.pdbx_seq_one_letter_code
_entity_poly.pdbx_strand_id
1 'polypeptide(L)' 'VGYQCLTPLDLERMFGMTRGDISHGKLEPDQMFSVRPHPDAAQYATPIDGLYLCGSGTHPGGGVTGAPGRNAAKKILRDR' A
#
# COMPACT_ATOMS: atom_id res chain seq x y z
N VAL A 1 -29.28 18.54 2.99
CA VAL A 1 -28.29 17.45 3.15
C VAL A 1 -27.46 17.40 1.87
N GLY A 2 -26.13 17.50 1.95
CA GLY A 2 -25.26 17.36 0.77
C GLY A 2 -24.85 15.90 0.56
N TYR A 3 -24.67 15.48 -0.68
CA TYR A 3 -24.08 14.19 -1.04
C TYR A 3 -22.85 14.43 -1.93
N GLN A 4 -21.91 13.50 -1.91
CA GLN A 4 -20.77 13.49 -2.81
C GLN A 4 -20.61 12.07 -3.36
N CYS A 5 -20.52 11.96 -4.68
CA CYS A 5 -20.22 10.72 -5.37
C CYS A 5 -18.86 10.88 -6.04
N LEU A 6 -17.91 10.01 -5.70
CA LEU A 6 -16.59 9.98 -6.32
C LEU A 6 -16.53 8.78 -7.27
N THR A 7 -16.25 9.06 -8.53
CA THR A 7 -15.96 8.04 -9.55
C THR A 7 -14.54 7.50 -9.37
N PRO A 8 -14.18 6.34 -9.97
CA PRO A 8 -12.80 5.87 -9.97
C PRO A 8 -11.79 6.90 -10.50
N LEU A 9 -12.19 7.73 -11.48
CA LEU A 9 -11.35 8.80 -12.02
C LEU A 9 -11.15 9.93 -11.00
N ASP A 10 -12.17 10.23 -10.19
CA ASP A 10 -12.04 11.21 -9.11
C ASP A 10 -11.10 10.69 -8.02
N LEU A 11 -11.23 9.42 -7.63
CA LEU A 11 -10.33 8.80 -6.65
C LEU A 11 -8.87 8.78 -7.12
N GLU A 12 -8.63 8.49 -8.41
CA GLU A 12 -7.29 8.53 -8.99
C GLU A 12 -6.70 9.94 -8.95
N ARG A 13 -7.48 10.96 -9.34
CA ARG A 13 -7.02 12.36 -9.38
C ARG A 13 -6.83 12.98 -7.99
N MET A 14 -7.70 12.64 -7.05
CA MET A 14 -7.71 13.24 -5.70
C MET A 14 -6.73 12.55 -4.75
N PHE A 15 -6.61 11.22 -4.83
CA PHE A 15 -5.89 10.42 -3.83
C PHE A 15 -4.75 9.60 -4.42
N GLY A 16 -4.53 9.64 -5.75
CA GLY A 16 -3.54 8.78 -6.40
C GLY A 16 -3.90 7.31 -6.38
N MET A 17 -5.18 6.96 -6.13
CA MET A 17 -5.67 5.59 -6.20
C MET A 17 -5.82 5.20 -7.67
N THR A 18 -4.78 4.64 -8.27
CA THR A 18 -4.79 4.21 -9.67
C THR A 18 -6.01 3.33 -9.95
N ARG A 19 -6.82 3.71 -10.93
CA ARG A 19 -8.10 3.11 -11.32
C ARG A 19 -9.12 2.99 -10.18
N GLY A 20 -8.99 3.80 -9.13
CA GLY A 20 -9.82 3.74 -7.93
C GLY A 20 -9.56 2.50 -7.06
N ASP A 21 -8.41 1.83 -7.20
CA ASP A 21 -8.10 0.62 -6.43
C ASP A 21 -7.60 0.95 -5.02
N ILE A 22 -8.46 0.69 -4.02
CA ILE A 22 -8.15 0.88 -2.59
C ILE A 22 -7.00 0.00 -2.09
N SER A 23 -6.72 -1.11 -2.78
CA SER A 23 -5.66 -2.06 -2.43
C SER A 23 -4.34 -1.73 -3.09
N HIS A 24 -4.31 -0.73 -4.00
CA HIS A 24 -3.15 -0.34 -4.79
C HIS A 24 -2.43 -1.55 -5.41
N GLY A 25 -3.20 -2.55 -5.86
CA GLY A 25 -2.69 -3.83 -6.30
C GLY A 25 -3.74 -4.94 -6.21
N LYS A 26 -3.84 -5.74 -7.27
CA LYS A 26 -4.83 -6.82 -7.41
C LYS A 26 -4.79 -7.81 -6.24
N LEU A 27 -5.95 -8.16 -5.70
CA LEU A 27 -6.10 -9.20 -4.67
C LEU A 27 -6.14 -10.62 -5.27
N GLU A 28 -5.23 -10.96 -6.17
CA GLU A 28 -5.05 -12.32 -6.72
C GLU A 28 -4.01 -13.08 -5.88
N PRO A 29 -4.09 -14.42 -5.69
CA PRO A 29 -3.18 -15.15 -4.80
C PRO A 29 -1.69 -14.96 -5.08
N ASP A 30 -1.31 -14.83 -6.35
CA ASP A 30 0.06 -14.55 -6.81
C ASP A 30 0.48 -13.09 -6.59
N GLN A 31 -0.50 -12.20 -6.48
CA GLN A 31 -0.33 -10.78 -6.18
C GLN A 31 -0.65 -10.46 -4.71
N MET A 32 -0.81 -11.47 -3.84
CA MET A 32 -1.19 -11.30 -2.44
C MET A 32 -0.02 -11.63 -1.51
N PHE A 33 0.04 -10.95 -0.36
CA PHE A 33 1.01 -11.18 0.70
C PHE A 33 2.45 -10.75 0.39
N SER A 34 3.38 -11.71 0.31
CA SER A 34 4.79 -11.49 0.66
C SER A 34 5.59 -10.72 -0.40
N VAL A 35 5.13 -10.70 -1.64
CA VAL A 35 5.80 -10.03 -2.78
C VAL A 35 5.18 -8.68 -3.15
N ARG A 36 4.26 -8.16 -2.33
CA ARG A 36 3.67 -6.83 -2.54
C ARG A 36 4.62 -5.70 -2.13
N PRO A 37 4.74 -4.63 -2.93
CA PRO A 37 4.20 -4.45 -4.29
C PRO A 37 5.11 -5.05 -5.38
N HIS A 38 6.37 -5.34 -5.05
CA HIS A 38 7.38 -5.95 -5.92
C HIS A 38 8.34 -6.76 -5.02
N PRO A 39 8.97 -7.85 -5.49
CA PRO A 39 9.95 -8.61 -4.70
C PRO A 39 11.07 -7.74 -4.10
N ASP A 40 11.59 -6.79 -4.87
CA ASP A 40 12.67 -5.87 -4.42
C ASP A 40 12.20 -4.82 -3.40
N ALA A 41 10.89 -4.65 -3.25
CA ALA A 41 10.28 -3.73 -2.30
C ALA A 41 9.38 -4.44 -1.27
N ALA A 42 9.51 -5.77 -1.20
CA ALA A 42 8.81 -6.59 -0.24
C ALA A 42 9.40 -6.36 1.17
N GLN A 43 8.63 -6.71 2.20
CA GLN A 43 9.06 -6.51 3.60
C GLN A 43 9.42 -5.03 3.91
N TYR A 44 8.72 -4.08 3.27
CA TYR A 44 8.68 -2.66 3.60
C TYR A 44 9.93 -1.84 3.29
N ALA A 45 11.07 -2.44 2.97
CA ALA A 45 12.26 -1.72 2.50
C ALA A 45 12.29 -1.70 0.97
N THR A 46 12.81 -0.63 0.39
CA THR A 46 13.01 -0.52 -1.06
C THR A 46 14.49 -0.67 -1.43
N PRO A 47 14.84 -0.79 -2.72
CA PRO A 47 16.23 -0.75 -3.18
C PRO A 47 16.91 0.62 -2.99
N ILE A 48 16.15 1.65 -2.61
CA ILE A 48 16.68 2.97 -2.31
C ILE A 48 16.91 3.05 -0.80
N ASP A 49 18.15 3.28 -0.41
CA ASP A 49 18.56 3.35 0.99
C ASP A 49 17.75 4.41 1.76
N GLY A 50 17.19 4.01 2.89
CA GLY A 50 16.38 4.88 3.74
C GLY A 50 14.94 5.11 3.25
N LEU A 51 14.53 4.55 2.11
CA LEU A 51 13.15 4.61 1.62
C LEU A 51 12.39 3.33 1.95
N TYR A 52 11.24 3.51 2.62
CA TYR A 52 10.38 2.43 3.09
C TYR A 52 8.95 2.61 2.57
N LEU A 53 8.29 1.49 2.31
CA LEU A 53 6.89 1.45 1.89
C LEU A 53 5.97 1.12 3.06
N CYS A 54 4.88 1.88 3.15
CA CYS A 54 3.76 1.59 4.02
C CYS A 54 2.45 1.87 3.28
N GLY A 55 1.34 1.34 3.79
CA GLY A 55 0.00 1.56 3.24
C GLY A 55 -0.60 0.33 2.56
N SER A 56 -1.76 0.52 1.94
CA SER A 56 -2.62 -0.56 1.43
C SER A 56 -1.99 -1.41 0.32
N GLY A 57 -1.05 -0.84 -0.44
CA GLY A 57 -0.28 -1.56 -1.46
C GLY A 57 0.81 -2.49 -0.91
N THR A 58 1.05 -2.50 0.40
CA THR A 58 2.09 -3.34 1.03
C THR A 58 1.47 -4.47 1.85
N HIS A 59 2.26 -5.50 2.18
CA HIS A 59 1.81 -6.61 3.02
C HIS A 59 1.23 -6.11 4.36
N PRO A 60 0.12 -6.69 4.88
CA PRO A 60 -0.66 -7.81 4.37
C PRO A 60 -1.69 -7.46 3.27
N GLY A 61 -1.85 -6.19 2.92
CA GLY A 61 -2.80 -5.71 1.93
C GLY A 61 -3.62 -4.52 2.44
N GLY A 62 -4.61 -4.12 1.64
CA GLY A 62 -5.50 -3.00 1.91
C GLY A 62 -6.47 -3.22 3.07
N GLY A 63 -7.07 -2.13 3.54
CA GLY A 63 -8.03 -2.11 4.65
C GLY A 63 -7.55 -1.28 5.84
N VAL A 64 -8.47 -0.94 6.74
CA VAL A 64 -8.21 -0.07 7.92
C VAL A 64 -7.65 -0.91 9.09
N THR A 65 -6.60 -1.68 8.83
CA THR A 65 -5.99 -2.59 9.84
C THR A 65 -4.82 -1.95 10.58
N GLY A 66 -4.16 -0.94 9.98
CA GLY A 66 -2.92 -0.35 10.50
C GLY A 66 -1.70 -1.28 10.45
N ALA A 67 -1.84 -2.54 9.99
CA ALA A 67 -0.76 -3.51 9.95
C ALA A 67 0.42 -3.09 9.04
N PRO A 68 0.18 -2.56 7.82
CA PRO A 68 1.26 -2.04 6.96
C PRO A 68 2.15 -1.00 7.64
N GLY A 69 1.54 0.00 8.29
CA GLY A 69 2.27 1.06 8.98
C GLY A 69 3.07 0.53 10.17
N ARG A 70 2.46 -0.35 10.99
CA ARG A 70 3.15 -0.99 12.12
C ARG A 70 4.37 -1.79 11.66
N ASN A 71 4.24 -2.55 10.58
CA ASN A 71 5.31 -3.40 10.10
C ASN A 71 6.44 -2.60 9.44
N ALA A 72 6.11 -1.59 8.64
CA ALA A 72 7.09 -0.66 8.09
C ALA A 72 7.87 0.05 9.21
N ALA A 73 7.19 0.53 10.26
CA ALA A 73 7.85 1.13 11.42
C ALA A 73 8.81 0.17 12.13
N LYS A 74 8.43 -1.10 12.30
CA LYS A 74 9.32 -2.13 12.86
C LYS A 74 10.54 -2.38 11.97
N LYS A 75 10.38 -2.35 10.64
CA LYS A 75 11.50 -2.51 9.70
C LYS A 75 12.46 -1.34 9.80
N ILE A 76 11.94 -0.10 9.80
CA ILE A 76 12.75 1.12 10.01
C ILE A 76 13.57 1.04 11.31
N LEU A 77 12.96 0.60 12.41
CA LEU A 77 13.66 0.46 13.70
C LEU A 77 14.74 -0.62 13.72
N ARG A 78 14.67 -1.62 12.84
CA ARG A 78 15.67 -2.70 12.72
C ARG A 78 16.86 -2.34 11.85
N ASP A 79 16.65 -1.43 10.89
CA ASP A 79 17.67 -1.00 9.94
C ASP A 79 18.44 0.24 10.43
N ARG A 80 17.97 0.87 11.51
CA ARG A 80 18.70 1.88 12.29
C ARG A 80 19.77 1.23 13.15
#